data_AF-A0A7V8GJY1-F1
#
_entry.id   AF-A0A7V8GJY1-F1
#
_cell.length_a   1.000
_cell.length_b   1.000
_cell.length_c   1.000
_cell.angle_alpha   90.00
_cell.angle_beta   90.00
_cell.angle_gamma   90.00
#
_symmetry.space_group_name_H-M   'P 1'
#
loop_
_entity.id
_entity.type
_entity.pdbx_description
1 polymer ?
#
loop_
_entity_poly.entity_id
_entity_poly.type
_entity_poly.pdbx_seq_one_letter_code
_entity_poly.pdbx_strand_id
1 'polypeptide(L)'
;MQRYEKGEAQPTLEMIRKLSKALTVSADRLLFDDDERGPDDSLRLQFEALQQFDDDERATAQAVLEGLILKHQARQSQLRMQPKKKASG
;
A
#
# COMPACT_ATOMS: atom_id res chain seq x y z
N MET A 1 -16.35 19.04 12.28
CA MET A 1 -16.41 18.73 10.85
C MET A 1 -15.77 19.83 10.03
N GLN A 2 -16.34 21.04 9.96
CA GLN A 2 -15.94 22.13 9.05
C GLN A 2 -14.48 22.62 9.08
N ARG A 3 -13.72 22.38 10.16
CA ARG A 3 -12.30 22.78 10.27
C ARG A 3 -11.31 21.73 9.73
N TYR A 4 -11.68 20.45 9.80
CA TYR A 4 -10.84 19.36 9.29
C TYR A 4 -10.93 19.27 7.77
N GLU A 5 -12.13 19.49 7.22
CA GLU A 5 -12.38 19.53 5.77
C GLU A 5 -11.68 20.69 5.07
N LYS A 6 -11.35 21.77 5.80
CA LYS A 6 -10.59 22.93 5.28
C LYS A 6 -9.07 22.80 5.40
N GLY A 7 -8.57 21.68 5.93
CA GLY A 7 -7.14 21.47 6.15
C GLY A 7 -6.50 22.34 7.24
N GLU A 8 -7.29 23.13 7.99
CA GLU A 8 -6.81 24.07 9.00
C GLU A 8 -6.34 23.38 10.30
N ALA A 9 -6.68 22.11 10.49
CA ALA A 9 -6.21 21.29 11.59
C ALA A 9 -6.17 19.82 11.18
N GLN A 10 -5.15 19.07 11.62
CA GLN A 10 -5.12 17.61 11.43
C GLN A 10 -5.99 16.92 12.49
N PRO A 11 -6.86 15.98 12.09
CA PRO A 11 -7.64 15.20 13.06
C PRO A 11 -6.73 14.30 13.89
N THR A 12 -7.04 14.15 15.18
CA THR A 12 -6.33 13.19 16.03
C THR A 12 -6.68 11.74 15.62
N LEU A 13 -5.83 10.77 15.96
CA LEU A 13 -6.09 9.35 15.71
C LEU A 13 -7.44 8.87 16.29
N GLU A 14 -7.83 9.40 17.46
CA GLU A 14 -9.11 9.08 18.07
C GLU A 14 -10.29 9.60 17.23
N MET A 15 -10.15 10.79 16.62
CA MET A 15 -11.16 11.35 15.74
C MET A 15 -11.29 10.54 14.45
N ILE A 16 -10.16 10.16 13.82
CA ILE A 16 -10.14 9.31 12.64
C ILE A 16 -10.88 7.99 12.93
N ARG A 17 -10.61 7.35 14.07
CA ARG A 17 -11.29 6.12 14.49
C ARG A 17 -12.80 6.31 14.63
N LYS A 18 -13.27 7.43 15.19
CA LYS A 18 -14.70 7.74 15.33
C LYS A 18 -15.35 7.95 13.96
N LEU A 19 -14.69 8.65 13.06
CA LEU A 19 -15.16 8.90 11.70
C LEU A 19 -15.25 7.60 10.88
N SER A 20 -14.23 6.74 10.93
CA SER A 20 -14.23 5.45 10.24
C SER A 20 -15.44 4.59 10.63
N LYS A 21 -15.75 4.54 11.94
CA LYS A 21 -16.93 3.80 12.45
C LYS A 21 -18.25 4.42 12.03
N ALA A 22 -18.37 5.75 12.09
CA ALA A 22 -19.60 6.45 11.73
C ALA A 22 -19.90 6.36 10.22
N LEU A 23 -18.86 6.38 9.38
CA LEU A 23 -18.96 6.34 7.93
C LEU A 23 -18.90 4.92 7.34
N THR A 24 -18.64 3.91 8.16
CA THR A 24 -18.51 2.50 7.74
C THR A 24 -17.45 2.32 6.64
N VAL A 25 -16.34 3.05 6.76
CA VAL A 25 -15.17 2.97 5.86
C VAL A 25 -13.89 2.67 6.64
N SER A 26 -12.86 2.16 5.97
CA SER A 26 -11.55 1.98 6.60
C SER A 26 -10.93 3.33 6.95
N ALA A 27 -10.08 3.36 7.99
CA ALA A 27 -9.32 4.56 8.34
C ALA A 27 -8.39 5.00 7.20
N ASP A 28 -7.88 4.06 6.43
CA ASP A 28 -7.07 4.35 5.24
C ASP A 28 -7.84 5.21 4.24
N ARG A 29 -9.13 4.98 4.01
CA ARG A 29 -9.95 5.78 3.07
C ARG A 29 -10.16 7.23 3.54
N LEU A 30 -9.92 7.53 4.81
CA LEU A 30 -9.99 8.89 5.36
C LEU A 30 -8.63 9.60 5.38
N LEU A 31 -7.55 8.85 5.16
CA LEU A 31 -6.17 9.31 5.35
C LEU A 31 -5.42 9.51 4.04
N PHE A 32 -5.87 8.85 2.97
CA PHE A 32 -5.22 8.88 1.66
C PHE A 32 -6.27 9.26 0.63
N ASP A 33 -5.93 10.19 -0.26
CA ASP A 33 -6.71 10.41 -1.47
C ASP A 33 -6.62 9.18 -2.39
N ASP A 34 -7.58 9.04 -3.32
CA ASP A 34 -7.67 7.90 -4.24
C ASP A 34 -6.37 7.70 -5.06
N ASP A 35 -5.58 8.76 -5.21
CA ASP A 35 -4.32 8.79 -5.95
C ASP A 35 -3.06 8.68 -5.05
N GLU A 36 -3.21 8.77 -3.72
CA GLU A 36 -2.09 8.68 -2.76
C GLU A 36 -1.75 7.24 -2.37
N ARG A 37 -2.69 6.30 -2.56
CA ARG A 37 -2.46 4.85 -2.44
C ARG A 37 -3.03 4.12 -3.66
N GLY A 38 -2.33 4.24 -4.78
CA GLY A 38 -2.58 3.43 -5.97
C GLY A 38 -1.29 2.78 -6.47
N PRO A 39 -1.39 1.66 -7.20
CA PRO A 39 -0.30 1.27 -8.10
C PRO A 39 -0.01 2.43 -9.06
N ASP A 40 1.25 2.57 -9.49
CA ASP A 40 1.58 3.53 -10.56
C ASP A 40 0.73 3.27 -11.82
N ASP A 41 0.62 4.26 -12.70
CA ASP A 41 -0.23 4.18 -13.91
C ASP A 41 0.04 2.93 -14.76
N SER A 42 1.28 2.41 -14.71
CA SER A 42 1.64 1.21 -15.46
C SER A 42 1.02 -0.04 -14.87
N LEU A 43 1.07 -0.19 -13.55
CA LEU A 43 0.51 -1.32 -12.82
C LEU A 43 -1.03 -1.25 -12.74
N ARG A 44 -1.60 -0.05 -12.74
CA ARG A 44 -3.06 0.17 -12.68
C ARG A 44 -3.81 -0.54 -13.80
N LEU A 45 -3.38 -0.38 -15.05
CA LEU A 45 -4.03 -1.03 -16.20
C LEU A 45 -3.96 -2.57 -16.13
N GLN A 46 -2.87 -3.10 -15.57
CA GLN A 46 -2.72 -4.55 -15.42
C GLN A 46 -3.66 -5.09 -14.34
N PHE A 47 -3.85 -4.36 -13.23
CA PHE A 47 -4.83 -4.74 -12.20
C PHE A 47 -6.28 -4.62 -12.68
N GLU A 48 -6.59 -3.64 -13.54
CA GLU A 48 -7.91 -3.56 -14.18
C GLU A 48 -8.16 -4.78 -15.09
N ALA A 49 -7.15 -5.23 -15.85
CA ALA A 49 -7.28 -6.44 -16.67
C ALA A 49 -7.55 -7.70 -15.84
N LEU A 50 -6.99 -7.81 -14.63
CA LEU A 50 -7.27 -8.92 -13.70
C LEU A 50 -8.75 -8.99 -13.29
N GLN A 51 -9.53 -7.92 -13.46
CA GLN A 51 -10.97 -7.95 -13.17
C GLN A 51 -11.74 -8.94 -14.04
N GLN A 52 -11.23 -9.23 -15.24
CA GLN A 52 -11.84 -10.13 -16.20
C GLN A 52 -11.41 -11.59 -16.04
N PHE A 53 -10.43 -11.85 -15.17
CA PHE A 53 -9.91 -13.20 -14.94
C PHE A 53 -10.93 -14.04 -14.18
N ASP A 54 -10.95 -15.34 -14.46
CA ASP A 54 -11.63 -16.30 -13.60
C ASP A 54 -10.89 -16.50 -12.26
N ASP A 55 -11.49 -17.28 -11.37
CA ASP A 55 -10.97 -17.47 -10.01
C ASP A 55 -9.58 -18.16 -10.01
N ASP A 56 -9.35 -19.11 -10.91
CA ASP A 56 -8.10 -19.87 -10.99
C ASP A 56 -6.97 -19.02 -11.60
N GLU A 57 -7.29 -18.25 -12.64
CA GLU A 57 -6.40 -17.27 -13.25
C GLU A 57 -6.00 -16.19 -12.23
N ARG A 58 -6.97 -15.68 -11.47
CA ARG A 58 -6.73 -14.67 -10.43
C ARG A 58 -5.90 -15.22 -9.29
N ALA A 59 -6.17 -16.44 -8.83
CA ALA A 59 -5.37 -17.11 -7.79
C ALA A 59 -3.91 -17.27 -8.24
N THR A 60 -3.70 -17.63 -9.51
CA THR A 60 -2.36 -17.72 -10.10
C THR A 60 -1.65 -16.37 -10.11
N ALA A 61 -2.34 -15.30 -10.54
CA ALA A 61 -1.78 -13.95 -10.55
C ALA A 61 -1.38 -13.47 -9.15
N GLN A 62 -2.20 -13.76 -8.13
CA GLN A 62 -1.89 -13.45 -6.72
C GLN A 62 -0.64 -14.20 -6.24
N ALA A 63 -0.55 -15.52 -6.48
CA ALA A 63 0.59 -16.32 -6.08
C ALA A 63 1.91 -15.83 -6.70
N VAL A 64 1.88 -15.40 -7.96
CA VAL A 64 3.05 -14.81 -8.63
C VAL A 64 3.46 -13.50 -7.97
N LEU A 65 2.51 -12.58 -7.72
CA LEU A 65 2.79 -11.30 -7.06
C LEU A 65 3.39 -11.51 -5.66
N GLU A 66 2.82 -12.42 -4.87
CA GLU A 66 3.36 -12.78 -3.55
C GLU A 66 4.78 -13.32 -3.63
N GLY A 67 5.06 -14.21 -4.59
CA GLY A 67 6.41 -14.74 -4.83
C GLY A 67 7.43 -13.64 -5.17
N LEU A 68 7.04 -12.67 -6.00
CA LEU A 68 7.89 -11.52 -6.34
C LEU A 68 8.19 -10.64 -5.12
N ILE A 69 7.18 -10.38 -4.28
CA ILE A 69 7.33 -9.60 -3.04
C ILE A 69 8.30 -10.31 -2.08
N LEU A 70 8.10 -11.60 -1.83
CA LEU A 70 8.96 -12.40 -0.94
C LEU A 70 10.41 -12.42 -1.44
N LYS A 71 10.62 -12.61 -2.75
CA LYS A 71 11.96 -12.57 -3.36
C LYS A 71 12.63 -11.21 -3.17
N HIS A 72 11.89 -10.12 -3.32
CA HIS A 72 12.41 -8.77 -3.09
C HIS A 72 12.83 -8.59 -1.62
N GLN A 73 11.95 -8.94 -0.68
CA GLN A 73 12.20 -8.83 0.75
C GLN A 73 13.42 -9.66 1.19
N ALA A 74 13.54 -10.89 0.69
CA ALA A 74 14.70 -11.74 0.95
C ALA A 74 16.01 -11.09 0.48
N ARG A 75 16.03 -10.53 -0.74
CA ARG A 75 17.19 -9.81 -1.28
C ARG A 75 17.56 -8.60 -0.42
N GLN A 76 16.58 -7.81 0.01
CA GLN A 76 16.80 -6.67 0.90
C GLN A 76 17.36 -7.11 2.25
N SER A 77 16.83 -8.19 2.84
CA SER A 77 17.35 -8.76 4.08
C SER A 77 18.82 -9.17 3.94
N GLN A 78 19.18 -9.85 2.84
CA GLN A 78 20.56 -10.23 2.55
C GLN A 78 21.49 -9.02 2.41
N LEU A 79 21.05 -7.96 1.73
CA LEU A 79 21.80 -6.70 1.59
C LEU A 79 22.06 -6.04 2.95
N ARG A 80 21.08 -6.05 3.86
CA ARG A 80 21.21 -5.50 5.22
C ARG A 80 22.17 -6.30 6.10
N MET A 81 22.31 -7.60 5.83
CA MET A 81 23.20 -8.51 6.57
C MET A 81 24.65 -8.51 6.06
N GLN A 82 24.96 -7.87 4.92
CA GLN A 82 26.33 -7.78 4.45
C GLN A 82 27.12 -6.72 5.25
N PRO A 83 28.27 -7.09 5.86
CA PRO A 83 29.12 -6.12 6.54
C PRO A 83 29.66 -5.12 5.51
N LYS A 84 29.55 -3.81 5.81
CA LYS A 84 30.17 -2.75 4.98
C LYS A 84 31.66 -3.07 4.85
N LYS A 85 32.13 -3.36 3.63
CA LYS A 85 33.57 -3.47 3.35
C LYS A 85 34.21 -2.17 3.81
N LYS A 86 35.06 -2.24 4.84
CA LYS A 86 35.82 -1.10 5.36
C LYS A 86 36.60 -0.52 4.19
N ALA A 87 36.31 0.74 3.84
CA ALA A 87 37.15 1.52 2.96
C ALA A 87 38.55 1.58 3.58
N SER A 88 39.51 1.01 2.85
CA SER A 88 40.93 1.02 3.17
C SER A 88 41.45 2.45 3.13
N GLY A 89 42.05 2.88 4.23
CA GLY A 89 42.89 4.07 4.34
C GLY A 89 44.03 3.73 5.28
#